data_AF-A0A959Z035-F1
#
_entry.id   AF-A0A959Z035-F1
#
_cell.length_a   1.000
_cell.length_b   1.000
_cell.length_c   1.000
_cell.angle_alpha   90.00
_cell.angle_beta   90.00
_cell.angle_gamma   90.00
#
_symmetry.space_group_name_H-M   'P 1'
#
loop_
_entity.id
_entity.type
_entity.pdbx_description
1 polymer ?
#
loop_
_entity_poly.entity_id
_entity_poly.type
_entity_poly.pdbx_seq_one_letter_code
_entity_poly.pdbx_strand_id
1 'polypeptide(L)'
;LAPKTYEFDGTSLPQATLPGGPQIGLIAQEVEAVLPQIVGGTIVPAELDSLGNVIHPAKSIKGVDYLKLIPLLIAGMQEQQDLIDDQQDRMDQLEADLASCCAHDGTGLDQRSGSLEGGGASHATSLENDRLTIAPNPFQERTTLSYLLDAPVRVRLQVHTESGMHLATLRDQPQEPGSYSMTWDTQDLAPGLYYVTLFADGKPVVKKAVKVR
;
A
#
# COMPACT_ATOMS: atom_id res chain seq x y z
N LEU A 1 -10.72 -6.84 -9.14
CA LEU A 1 -11.37 -7.94 -9.90
C LEU A 1 -10.34 -9.02 -10.16
N ALA A 2 -10.73 -10.30 -10.15
CA ALA A 2 -9.80 -11.42 -10.36
C ALA A 2 -10.15 -12.19 -11.64
N PRO A 3 -9.21 -12.35 -12.60
CA PRO A 3 -9.43 -13.19 -13.76
C PRO A 3 -9.66 -14.65 -13.33
N LYS A 4 -10.53 -15.33 -14.05
CA LYS A 4 -10.88 -16.73 -13.86
C LYS A 4 -10.61 -17.50 -15.14
N THR A 5 -10.20 -18.75 -14.98
CA THR A 5 -10.20 -19.74 -16.05
C THR A 5 -11.49 -20.54 -15.96
N TYR A 6 -12.24 -20.68 -17.05
CA TYR A 6 -13.51 -21.40 -17.10
C TYR A 6 -13.72 -22.06 -18.46
N GLU A 7 -14.65 -23.02 -18.52
CA GLU A 7 -15.16 -23.57 -19.77
C GLU A 7 -16.65 -23.26 -19.89
N PHE A 8 -17.13 -23.08 -21.12
CA PHE A 8 -18.54 -22.84 -21.36
C PHE A 8 -19.34 -24.13 -21.22
N ASP A 9 -20.42 -24.07 -20.43
CA ASP A 9 -21.41 -25.14 -20.40
C ASP A 9 -22.32 -25.06 -21.63
N GLY A 10 -21.92 -25.76 -22.70
CA GLY A 10 -22.67 -25.86 -23.94
C GLY A 10 -24.03 -26.54 -23.80
N THR A 11 -24.30 -27.25 -22.70
CA THR A 11 -25.62 -27.87 -22.47
C THR A 11 -26.66 -26.87 -21.97
N SER A 12 -26.21 -25.79 -21.33
CA SER A 12 -27.09 -24.77 -20.73
C SER A 12 -27.65 -23.75 -21.74
N LEU A 13 -27.02 -23.68 -22.91
CA LEU A 13 -27.32 -22.77 -24.03
C LEU A 13 -27.02 -23.46 -25.37
N PRO A 14 -27.73 -24.56 -25.71
CA PRO A 14 -27.46 -25.33 -26.93
C PRO A 14 -27.68 -24.51 -28.20
N GLN A 15 -28.55 -23.49 -28.15
CA GLN A 15 -28.81 -22.58 -29.26
C GLN A 15 -27.69 -21.55 -29.49
N ALA A 16 -26.71 -21.43 -28.58
CA ALA A 16 -25.61 -20.47 -28.68
C ALA A 16 -24.33 -21.16 -29.18
N THR A 17 -23.70 -20.58 -30.20
CA THR A 17 -22.36 -21.01 -30.63
C THR A 17 -21.33 -20.49 -29.63
N LEU A 18 -21.00 -21.31 -28.63
CA LEU A 18 -20.01 -20.97 -27.61
C LEU A 18 -18.62 -21.52 -27.98
N PRO A 19 -17.53 -20.77 -27.71
CA PRO A 19 -16.17 -21.26 -27.88
C PRO A 19 -15.92 -22.54 -27.08
N GLY A 20 -15.25 -23.51 -27.71
CA GLY A 20 -14.79 -24.71 -27.02
C GLY A 20 -13.47 -24.48 -26.25
N GLY A 21 -13.24 -25.32 -25.25
CA GLY A 21 -12.00 -25.34 -24.47
C GLY A 21 -11.84 -24.21 -23.44
N PRO A 22 -10.71 -24.19 -22.73
CA PRO A 22 -10.47 -23.26 -21.63
C PRO A 22 -10.48 -21.80 -22.07
N GLN A 23 -11.22 -20.98 -21.34
CA GLN A 23 -11.31 -19.54 -21.51
C GLN A 23 -10.72 -18.84 -20.29
N ILE A 24 -10.22 -17.63 -20.50
CA ILE A 24 -9.81 -16.73 -19.43
C ILE A 24 -10.65 -15.47 -19.53
N GLY A 25 -11.23 -15.03 -18.42
CA GLY A 25 -12.04 -13.83 -18.39
C GLY A 25 -12.49 -13.44 -17.00
N LEU A 26 -13.52 -12.59 -16.94
CA LEU A 26 -14.13 -12.12 -15.71
C LEU A 26 -15.57 -12.62 -15.59
N ILE A 27 -16.03 -12.84 -14.36
CA ILE A 27 -17.41 -13.23 -14.07
C ILE A 27 -18.27 -11.97 -13.96
N ALA A 28 -19.29 -11.86 -14.83
CA ALA A 28 -20.10 -10.65 -14.94
C ALA A 28 -20.71 -10.18 -13.61
N GLN A 29 -21.14 -11.10 -12.76
CA GLN A 29 -21.71 -10.80 -11.43
C GLN A 29 -20.66 -10.24 -10.46
N GLU A 30 -19.41 -10.74 -10.52
CA GLU A 30 -18.31 -10.20 -9.72
C GLU A 30 -17.91 -8.80 -10.23
N VAL A 31 -17.92 -8.61 -11.55
CA VAL A 31 -17.64 -7.31 -12.18
C VAL A 31 -18.71 -6.30 -11.82
N GLU A 32 -19.99 -6.67 -11.87
CA GLU A 32 -21.12 -5.78 -11.60
C GLU A 32 -21.07 -5.17 -10.20
N ALA A 33 -20.56 -5.91 -9.21
CA ALA A 33 -20.40 -5.42 -7.84
C ALA A 33 -19.35 -4.29 -7.72
N VAL A 34 -18.45 -4.14 -8.70
CA VAL A 34 -17.35 -3.17 -8.66
C VAL A 34 -17.48 -2.11 -9.78
N LEU A 35 -17.86 -2.54 -10.98
CA LEU A 35 -17.95 -1.75 -12.20
C LEU A 35 -19.28 -2.07 -12.93
N PRO A 36 -20.44 -1.67 -12.37
CA PRO A 36 -21.74 -1.98 -12.97
C PRO A 36 -21.90 -1.41 -14.39
N GLN A 37 -21.24 -0.30 -14.70
CA GLN A 37 -21.31 0.39 -15.99
C GLN A 37 -20.74 -0.39 -17.19
N ILE A 38 -19.95 -1.44 -16.93
CA ILE A 38 -19.40 -2.33 -17.97
C ILE A 38 -20.10 -3.69 -18.00
N VAL A 39 -21.17 -3.89 -17.23
CA VAL A 39 -21.96 -5.12 -17.23
C VAL A 39 -23.34 -4.86 -17.84
N GLY A 40 -23.74 -5.71 -18.77
CA GLY A 40 -25.02 -5.61 -19.45
C GLY A 40 -25.78 -6.94 -19.46
N GLY A 41 -27.10 -6.85 -19.40
CA GLY A 41 -27.97 -7.99 -19.70
C GLY A 41 -28.16 -8.13 -21.21
N THR A 42 -28.11 -9.36 -21.71
CA THR A 42 -28.58 -9.69 -23.06
C THR A 42 -29.55 -10.86 -23.02
N ILE A 43 -30.46 -10.89 -23.99
CA ILE A 43 -31.45 -11.96 -24.10
C ILE A 43 -31.03 -12.85 -25.27
N VAL A 44 -30.75 -14.11 -24.97
CA VAL A 44 -30.69 -15.16 -25.98
C VAL A 44 -32.14 -15.48 -26.36
N PRO A 45 -32.55 -15.28 -27.62
CA PRO A 45 -33.93 -15.51 -28.04
C PRO A 45 -34.28 -17.00 -27.97
N ALA A 46 -35.59 -17.28 -27.98
CA ALA A 46 -36.07 -18.65 -28.09
C ALA A 46 -35.77 -19.22 -29.48
N GLU A 47 -35.42 -20.49 -29.54
CA GLU A 47 -35.30 -21.23 -30.80
C GLU A 47 -36.64 -21.90 -31.12
N LEU A 48 -37.13 -21.69 -32.35
CA LEU A 48 -38.41 -22.19 -32.81
C LEU A 48 -38.22 -23.25 -33.90
N ASP A 49 -39.11 -24.24 -33.93
CA ASP A 49 -39.20 -25.19 -35.04
C ASP A 49 -39.89 -24.56 -36.28
N SER A 50 -39.95 -25.31 -37.38
CA SER A 50 -40.60 -24.91 -38.63
C SER A 50 -42.12 -24.65 -38.51
N LEU A 51 -42.73 -25.06 -37.39
CA LEU A 51 -44.15 -24.89 -37.10
C LEU A 51 -44.39 -23.75 -36.08
N GLY A 52 -43.33 -23.10 -35.59
CA GLY A 52 -43.39 -22.02 -34.60
C GLY A 52 -43.45 -22.47 -33.15
N ASN A 53 -43.25 -23.75 -32.84
CA ASN A 53 -43.17 -24.23 -31.45
C ASN A 53 -41.78 -23.94 -30.88
N VAL A 54 -41.72 -23.62 -29.58
CA VAL A 54 -40.47 -23.36 -28.86
C VAL A 54 -39.72 -24.68 -28.61
N ILE A 55 -38.52 -24.80 -29.18
CA ILE A 55 -37.56 -25.87 -28.90
C ILE A 55 -36.71 -25.51 -27.68
N HIS A 56 -36.18 -24.28 -27.66
CA HIS A 56 -35.40 -23.74 -26.54
C HIS A 56 -35.97 -22.38 -26.10
N PRO A 57 -36.28 -22.18 -24.81
CA PRO A 57 -36.85 -20.93 -24.35
C PRO A 57 -35.81 -19.79 -24.38
N ALA A 58 -36.31 -18.56 -24.46
CA ALA A 58 -35.47 -17.38 -24.33
C ALA A 58 -34.81 -17.33 -22.95
N LYS A 59 -33.53 -16.92 -22.89
CA LYS A 59 -32.75 -16.88 -21.66
C LYS A 59 -32.06 -15.53 -21.49
N SER A 60 -32.26 -14.91 -20.34
CA SER A 60 -31.51 -13.71 -19.96
C SER A 60 -30.15 -14.10 -19.41
N ILE A 61 -29.08 -13.47 -19.89
CA ILE A 61 -27.72 -13.65 -19.41
C ILE A 61 -27.06 -12.29 -19.13
N LYS A 62 -26.00 -12.28 -18.33
CA LYS A 62 -25.16 -11.10 -18.11
C LYS A 62 -23.84 -11.28 -18.84
N GLY A 63 -23.34 -10.20 -19.43
CA GLY A 63 -22.05 -10.14 -20.11
C GLY A 63 -21.24 -8.93 -19.66
N VAL A 64 -19.93 -9.02 -19.82
CA VAL A 64 -18.98 -7.92 -19.58
C VAL A 64 -18.63 -7.28 -20.93
N ASP A 65 -18.74 -5.96 -21.01
CA ASP A 65 -18.31 -5.16 -22.15
C ASP A 65 -16.80 -4.91 -22.07
N TYR A 66 -16.02 -5.85 -22.60
CA TYR A 66 -14.55 -5.77 -22.58
C TYR A 66 -14.00 -4.58 -23.37
N LEU A 67 -14.74 -4.03 -24.33
CA LEU A 67 -14.31 -2.82 -25.06
C LEU A 67 -14.27 -1.61 -24.15
N LYS A 68 -15.23 -1.50 -23.20
CA LYS A 68 -15.21 -0.46 -22.17
C LYS A 68 -14.16 -0.69 -21.09
N LEU A 69 -13.70 -1.93 -20.93
CA LEU A 69 -12.62 -2.24 -19.98
C LEU A 69 -11.27 -1.71 -20.46
N ILE A 70 -11.00 -1.69 -21.77
CA ILE A 70 -9.74 -1.20 -22.34
C ILE A 70 -9.38 0.23 -21.89
N PRO A 71 -10.22 1.27 -22.09
CA PRO A 71 -9.88 2.63 -21.67
C PRO A 71 -9.75 2.74 -20.14
N LEU A 72 -10.50 1.94 -19.37
CA LEU A 72 -10.36 1.90 -17.91
C LEU A 72 -9.00 1.31 -17.49
N LEU A 73 -8.53 0.26 -18.17
CA LEU A 73 -7.21 -0.32 -17.94
C LEU A 73 -6.09 0.65 -18.33
N ILE A 74 -6.25 1.38 -19.44
CA ILE A 74 -5.28 2.43 -19.84
C ILE A 74 -5.19 3.49 -18.74
N ALA A 75 -6.33 4.00 -18.25
CA ALA A 75 -6.35 4.98 -17.17
C ALA A 75 -5.70 4.43 -15.89
N GLY A 76 -6.01 3.18 -15.52
CA GLY A 76 -5.39 2.54 -14.35
C GLY A 76 -3.88 2.33 -14.50
N MET A 77 -3.38 2.02 -15.70
CA MET A 77 -1.95 1.92 -15.95
C MET A 77 -1.25 3.28 -15.92
N GLN A 78 -1.92 4.35 -16.35
CA GLN A 78 -1.41 5.72 -16.24
C GLN A 78 -1.31 6.15 -14.77
N GLU A 79 -2.36 5.94 -13.99
CA GLU A 79 -2.34 6.20 -12.54
C GLU A 79 -1.25 5.38 -11.83
N GLN A 80 -1.05 4.13 -12.23
CA GLN A 80 0.04 3.31 -11.71
C GLN A 80 1.41 3.86 -12.10
N GLN A 81 1.58 4.38 -13.32
CA GLN A 81 2.83 5.00 -13.76
C GLN A 81 3.12 6.27 -12.95
N ASP A 82 2.12 7.12 -12.69
CA ASP A 82 2.27 8.32 -11.87
C ASP A 82 2.75 7.97 -10.44
N LEU A 83 2.22 6.88 -9.87
CA LEU A 83 2.67 6.38 -8.55
C LEU A 83 4.10 5.84 -8.59
N ILE A 84 4.50 5.18 -9.66
CA ILE A 84 5.88 4.70 -9.84
C ILE A 84 6.83 5.89 -9.93
N ASP A 85 6.44 6.94 -10.66
CA ASP A 85 7.26 8.15 -10.84
C ASP A 85 7.41 8.88 -9.49
N ASP A 86 6.34 9.06 -8.71
CA ASP A 86 6.41 9.64 -7.36
C ASP A 86 7.31 8.82 -6.42
N GLN A 87 7.25 7.49 -6.50
CA GLN A 87 8.12 6.62 -5.73
C GLN A 87 9.60 6.75 -6.14
N GLN A 88 9.89 6.90 -7.44
CA GLN A 88 11.24 7.14 -7.95
C GLN A 88 11.78 8.48 -7.49
N ASP A 89 10.99 9.55 -7.59
CA ASP A 89 11.36 10.89 -7.11
C ASP A 89 11.70 10.86 -5.61
N ARG A 90 10.92 10.09 -4.82
CA ARG A 90 11.21 9.91 -3.40
C ARG A 90 12.51 9.15 -3.15
N MET A 91 12.81 8.14 -3.96
CA MET A 91 14.10 7.43 -3.88
C MET A 91 15.25 8.39 -4.18
N ASP A 92 15.16 9.16 -5.25
CA ASP A 92 16.17 10.14 -5.65
C ASP A 92 16.39 11.19 -4.56
N GLN A 93 15.30 11.69 -3.95
CA GLN A 93 15.38 12.64 -2.85
C GLN A 93 16.06 12.02 -1.62
N LEU A 94 15.70 10.79 -1.25
CA LEU A 94 16.32 10.08 -0.12
C LEU A 94 17.81 9.82 -0.35
N GLU A 95 18.21 9.49 -1.59
CA GLU A 95 19.61 9.32 -1.98
C GLU A 95 20.38 10.64 -1.91
N ALA A 96 19.78 11.75 -2.38
CA ALA A 96 20.36 13.08 -2.29
C ALA A 96 20.54 13.55 -0.83
N ASP A 97 19.54 13.33 0.02
CA ASP A 97 19.60 13.66 1.45
C ASP A 97 20.73 12.87 2.14
N LEU A 98 20.88 11.59 1.83
CA LEU A 98 21.98 10.76 2.35
C LEU A 98 23.35 11.28 1.88
N ALA A 99 23.48 11.61 0.60
CA ALA A 99 24.73 12.17 0.06
C ALA A 99 25.09 13.51 0.72
N SER A 100 24.12 14.38 0.96
CA SER A 100 24.30 15.65 1.67
C SER A 100 24.74 15.44 3.12
N CYS A 101 24.14 14.48 3.84
CA CYS A 101 24.56 14.11 5.19
C CYS A 101 26.03 13.63 5.22
N CYS A 102 26.42 12.76 4.29
CA CYS A 102 27.79 12.23 4.23
C CYS A 102 28.84 13.27 3.77
N ALA A 103 28.44 14.30 3.03
CA ALA A 103 29.34 15.38 2.62
C ALA A 103 29.69 16.34 3.78
N HIS A 104 28.80 16.48 4.78
CA HIS A 104 28.99 17.42 5.88
C HIS A 104 29.94 16.90 6.99
N ASP A 105 30.04 15.57 7.17
CA ASP A 105 30.97 14.94 8.12
C ASP A 105 32.43 14.88 7.62
N GLY A 106 32.68 15.22 6.35
CA GLY A 106 34.02 15.17 5.73
C GLY A 106 34.87 16.44 5.85
N THR A 107 34.34 17.53 6.44
CA THR A 107 35.05 18.82 6.51
C THR A 107 35.22 19.28 7.96
N GLY A 108 35.89 18.46 8.77
CA GLY A 108 36.01 18.68 10.21
C GLY A 108 37.37 18.38 10.83
N LEU A 109 38.47 18.34 10.08
CA LEU A 109 39.83 18.26 10.63
C LEU A 109 40.83 19.06 9.77
N ASP A 110 40.61 20.37 9.61
CA ASP A 110 41.70 21.34 9.38
C ASP A 110 41.11 22.75 9.28
N GLN A 111 40.93 23.40 10.43
CA GLN A 111 41.12 24.85 10.61
C GLN A 111 40.69 25.26 12.02
N ARG A 112 41.65 25.15 12.94
CA ARG A 112 41.56 25.80 14.24
C ARG A 112 42.36 27.10 14.18
N SER A 113 41.73 28.17 13.70
CA SER A 113 42.04 29.54 14.14
C SER A 113 41.09 30.55 13.51
N GLY A 114 40.32 31.25 14.35
CA GLY A 114 39.89 32.61 14.03
C GLY A 114 38.39 32.86 13.89
N SER A 115 37.85 33.45 14.96
CA SER A 115 36.85 34.53 14.93
C SER A 115 35.37 34.17 14.88
N LEU A 116 34.67 34.72 15.87
CA LEU A 116 33.23 34.79 16.05
C LEU A 116 32.55 35.59 14.93
N GLU A 117 31.41 35.11 14.42
CA GLU A 117 30.14 35.85 14.34
C GLU A 117 29.06 35.07 13.57
N GLY A 118 27.92 34.84 14.24
CA GLY A 118 26.57 34.98 13.67
C GLY A 118 26.00 33.91 12.73
N GLY A 119 24.89 33.30 13.16
CA GLY A 119 23.81 32.91 12.25
C GLY A 119 23.46 31.42 12.23
N GLY A 120 22.79 30.94 13.28
CA GLY A 120 22.23 29.59 13.32
C GLY A 120 21.08 29.40 12.34
N ALA A 121 21.16 28.33 11.53
CA ALA A 121 20.03 27.65 10.90
C ALA A 121 20.45 26.30 10.28
N SER A 122 21.22 25.47 10.99
CA SER A 122 21.61 24.14 10.49
C SER A 122 21.60 23.04 11.55
N HIS A 123 20.87 23.22 12.66
CA HIS A 123 20.70 22.19 13.70
C HIS A 123 19.25 21.69 13.88
N ALA A 124 18.29 22.16 13.07
CA ALA A 124 16.89 21.73 13.20
C ALA A 124 16.63 20.33 12.60
N THR A 125 17.38 19.91 11.58
CA THR A 125 17.16 18.66 10.84
C THR A 125 17.70 17.40 11.53
N SER A 126 18.61 17.52 12.50
CA SER A 126 19.09 16.37 13.29
C SER A 126 18.08 15.94 14.37
N LEU A 127 17.29 16.88 14.90
CA LEU A 127 16.32 16.63 15.97
C LEU A 127 15.01 16.00 15.46
N GLU A 128 14.59 16.28 14.22
CA GLU A 128 13.37 15.70 13.64
C GLU A 128 13.47 14.19 13.39
N ASN A 129 14.66 13.69 13.06
CA ASN A 129 14.90 12.25 12.87
C ASN A 129 15.06 11.48 14.19
N ASP A 130 15.20 12.16 15.33
CA ASP A 130 15.36 11.53 16.65
C ASP A 130 14.04 11.49 17.46
N ARG A 131 12.93 11.90 16.84
CA ARG A 131 11.60 11.91 17.47
C ARG A 131 11.04 10.53 17.79
N LEU A 132 11.58 9.47 17.18
CA LEU A 132 11.29 8.07 17.53
C LEU A 132 12.61 7.28 17.49
N THR A 133 12.95 6.64 18.61
CA THR A 133 14.12 5.76 18.72
C THR A 133 13.69 4.36 19.09
N ILE A 134 14.43 3.37 18.56
CA ILE A 134 14.21 1.95 18.81
C ILE A 134 15.53 1.38 19.30
N ALA A 135 15.60 1.01 20.58
CA ALA A 135 16.83 0.54 21.20
C ALA A 135 16.57 -0.66 22.13
N PRO A 136 17.27 -1.79 21.95
CA PRO A 136 18.24 -2.08 20.88
C PRO A 136 17.56 -2.29 19.51
N ASN A 137 18.30 -2.04 18.44
CA ASN A 137 17.91 -2.35 17.07
C ASN A 137 19.17 -2.70 16.26
N PRO A 138 19.39 -3.96 15.84
CA PRO A 138 18.47 -5.11 15.93
C PRO A 138 18.17 -5.60 17.35
N PHE A 139 17.06 -6.33 17.54
CA PHE A 139 16.64 -6.91 18.83
C PHE A 139 16.14 -8.35 18.68
N GLN A 140 16.09 -9.10 19.79
CA GLN A 140 15.58 -10.48 19.84
C GLN A 140 14.10 -10.52 20.23
N GLU A 141 13.80 -10.56 21.53
CA GLU A 141 12.43 -10.68 22.02
C GLU A 141 11.79 -9.33 22.35
N ARG A 142 12.61 -8.31 22.61
CA ARG A 142 12.14 -7.05 23.17
C ARG A 142 12.99 -5.88 22.70
N THR A 143 12.34 -4.76 22.42
CA THR A 143 13.00 -3.48 22.19
C THR A 143 12.27 -2.35 22.91
N THR A 144 12.91 -1.20 23.05
CA THR A 144 12.33 -0.01 23.65
C THR A 144 12.10 1.05 22.59
N LEU A 145 10.86 1.51 22.51
CA LEU A 145 10.42 2.60 21.65
C LEU A 145 10.36 3.87 22.48
N SER A 146 11.16 4.88 22.14
CA SER A 146 11.12 6.18 22.83
C SER A 146 10.80 7.30 21.85
N TYR A 147 9.98 8.26 22.26
CA TYR A 147 9.57 9.38 21.41
C TYR A 147 9.34 10.66 22.21
N LEU A 148 9.48 11.80 21.53
CA LEU A 148 9.32 13.15 22.10
C LEU A 148 8.12 13.86 21.47
N LEU A 149 7.26 14.43 22.32
CA LEU A 149 6.14 15.27 21.92
C LEU A 149 6.39 16.72 22.32
N ASP A 150 6.26 17.64 21.36
CA ASP A 150 6.48 19.07 21.57
C ASP A 150 5.18 19.82 21.94
N ALA A 151 4.04 19.24 21.59
CA ALA A 151 2.70 19.81 21.78
C ALA A 151 1.71 18.73 22.23
N PRO A 152 0.58 19.11 22.88
CA PRO A 152 -0.47 18.17 23.23
C PRO A 152 -1.11 17.61 21.95
N VAL A 153 -0.94 16.30 21.73
CA VAL A 153 -1.36 15.64 20.49
C VAL A 153 -1.87 14.23 20.76
N ARG A 154 -2.78 13.75 19.92
CA ARG A 154 -3.18 12.35 19.91
C ARG A 154 -2.10 11.52 19.24
N VAL A 155 -1.41 10.71 20.03
CA VAL A 155 -0.37 9.81 19.56
C VAL A 155 -0.99 8.51 19.09
N ARG A 156 -0.62 8.06 17.89
CA ARG A 156 -0.86 6.69 17.43
C ARG A 156 0.45 6.04 17.02
N LEU A 157 0.75 4.88 17.59
CA LEU A 157 1.98 4.14 17.37
C LEU A 157 1.65 2.76 16.82
N GLN A 158 2.03 2.51 15.57
CA GLN A 158 1.61 1.33 14.81
C GLN A 158 2.81 0.55 14.30
N VAL A 159 2.65 -0.77 14.17
CA VAL A 159 3.65 -1.68 13.64
C VAL A 159 3.12 -2.31 12.37
N HIS A 160 3.96 -2.35 11.33
CA HIS A 160 3.67 -2.98 10.05
C HIS A 160 4.78 -3.96 9.64
N THR A 161 4.43 -4.97 8.85
CA THR A 161 5.40 -5.83 8.15
C THR A 161 6.07 -5.11 6.99
N GLU A 162 7.07 -5.75 6.38
CA GLU A 162 7.68 -5.29 5.12
C GLU A 162 6.68 -5.13 3.96
N SER A 163 5.61 -5.92 3.95
CA SER A 163 4.53 -5.83 2.96
C SER A 163 3.50 -4.74 3.26
N GLY A 164 3.68 -3.96 4.33
CA GLY A 164 2.74 -2.93 4.78
C GLY A 164 1.53 -3.46 5.54
N MET A 165 1.47 -4.77 5.84
CA MET A 165 0.39 -5.35 6.64
C MET A 165 0.46 -4.82 8.08
N HIS A 166 -0.65 -4.27 8.56
CA HIS A 166 -0.77 -3.81 9.94
C HIS A 166 -0.76 -4.99 10.92
N LEU A 167 0.19 -5.00 11.85
CA LEU A 167 0.32 -6.05 12.87
C LEU A 167 -0.33 -5.65 14.18
N ALA A 168 -0.05 -4.45 14.66
CA ALA A 168 -0.52 -3.99 15.96
C ALA A 168 -0.51 -2.46 16.06
N THR A 169 -1.42 -1.94 16.87
CA THR A 169 -1.36 -0.58 17.38
C THR A 169 -0.90 -0.64 18.83
N LEU A 170 0.33 -0.21 19.08
CA LEU A 170 0.97 -0.25 20.41
C LEU A 170 0.44 0.86 21.33
N ARG A 171 -0.03 1.97 20.76
CA ARG A 171 -0.62 3.09 21.50
C ARG A 171 -1.55 3.90 20.61
N ASP A 172 -2.69 4.34 21.14
CA ASP A 172 -3.60 5.31 20.50
C ASP A 172 -4.32 6.14 21.58
N GLN A 173 -3.74 7.27 21.99
CA GLN A 173 -4.33 8.13 23.02
C GLN A 173 -3.82 9.58 22.95
N PRO A 174 -4.59 10.57 23.43
CA PRO A 174 -4.11 11.92 23.70
C PRO A 174 -2.95 11.91 24.71
N GLN A 175 -1.89 12.65 24.43
CA GLN A 175 -0.74 12.81 25.32
C GLN A 175 -0.28 14.27 25.37
N GLU A 176 0.13 14.69 26.56
CA GLU A 176 0.73 16.00 26.80
C GLU A 176 2.17 16.06 26.25
N PRO A 177 2.76 17.25 26.09
CA PRO A 177 4.16 17.39 25.71
C PRO A 177 5.09 16.66 26.69
N GLY A 178 6.10 15.98 26.18
CA GLY A 178 7.07 15.25 26.99
C GLY A 178 7.76 14.08 26.29
N SER A 179 8.68 13.46 27.01
CA SER A 179 9.37 12.24 26.56
C SER A 179 8.63 11.01 27.04
N TYR A 180 8.38 10.08 26.13
CA TYR A 180 7.73 8.82 26.41
C TYR A 180 8.64 7.66 26.01
N SER A 181 8.59 6.59 26.79
CA SER A 181 9.31 5.36 26.50
C SER A 181 8.41 4.16 26.82
N MET A 182 8.45 3.16 25.96
CA MET A 182 7.66 1.94 26.12
C MET A 182 8.42 0.74 25.60
N THR A 183 8.34 -0.34 26.36
CA THR A 183 8.85 -1.64 25.95
C THR A 183 7.87 -2.31 24.99
N TRP A 184 8.37 -2.74 23.84
CA TRP A 184 7.64 -3.55 22.88
C TRP A 184 8.09 -5.00 23.00
N ASP A 185 7.17 -5.85 23.44
CA ASP A 185 7.35 -7.30 23.47
C ASP A 185 7.00 -7.90 22.11
N THR A 186 7.93 -8.67 21.55
CA THR A 186 7.87 -9.17 20.17
C THR A 186 8.02 -10.68 20.11
N GLN A 187 7.91 -11.41 21.23
CA GLN A 187 8.14 -12.87 21.26
C GLN A 187 7.36 -13.63 20.18
N ASP A 188 6.11 -13.27 19.94
CA ASP A 188 5.23 -13.92 18.96
C ASP A 188 5.49 -13.53 17.49
N LEU A 189 6.41 -12.60 17.23
CA LEU A 189 6.75 -12.15 15.87
C LEU A 189 7.84 -13.02 15.26
N ALA A 190 7.78 -13.27 13.95
CA ALA A 190 8.90 -13.92 13.25
C ALA A 190 10.14 -13.00 13.21
N PRO A 191 11.35 -13.54 13.08
CA PRO A 191 12.51 -12.73 12.72
C PRO A 191 12.28 -12.07 11.35
N GLY A 192 12.62 -10.79 11.22
CA GLY A 192 12.33 -10.04 10.00
C GLY A 192 12.42 -8.53 10.17
N LEU A 193 12.09 -7.81 9.09
CA LEU A 193 12.02 -6.35 9.08
C LEU A 193 10.61 -5.88 9.40
N TYR A 194 10.52 -4.97 10.35
CA TYR A 194 9.29 -4.31 10.78
C TYR A 194 9.43 -2.80 10.65
N TYR A 195 8.29 -2.12 10.51
CA TYR A 195 8.21 -0.67 10.46
C TYR A 195 7.33 -0.16 11.60
N VAL A 196 7.90 0.68 12.46
CA VAL A 196 7.16 1.38 13.51
C VAL A 196 6.84 2.78 13.02
N THR A 197 5.56 3.13 12.99
CA THR A 197 5.06 4.44 12.58
C THR A 197 4.47 5.17 13.78
N LEU A 198 5.04 6.34 14.10
CA LEU A 198 4.51 7.30 15.06
C LEU A 198 3.74 8.37 14.30
N PHE A 199 2.45 8.50 14.58
CA PHE A 199 1.63 9.62 14.15
C PHE A 199 1.54 10.62 15.31
N ALA A 200 2.29 11.71 15.17
CA ALA A 200 2.24 12.90 16.03
C ALA A 200 2.37 14.12 15.11
N ASP A 201 1.70 15.23 15.44
CA ASP A 201 1.81 16.51 14.72
C ASP A 201 1.47 16.47 13.22
N GLY A 202 0.58 15.56 12.80
CA GLY A 202 0.09 15.46 11.43
C GLY A 202 1.08 14.89 10.41
N LYS A 203 2.35 14.66 10.78
CA LYS A 203 3.36 14.01 9.94
C LYS A 203 3.75 12.64 10.53
N PRO A 204 3.66 11.54 9.77
CA PRO A 204 4.11 10.24 10.26
C PRO A 204 5.63 10.16 10.32
N VAL A 205 6.17 9.76 11.46
CA VAL A 205 7.58 9.39 11.63
C VAL A 205 7.70 7.88 11.56
N VAL A 206 8.51 7.35 10.64
CA VAL A 206 8.68 5.91 10.42
C VAL A 206 10.10 5.49 10.78
N LYS A 207 10.23 4.40 11.56
CA LYS A 207 11.52 3.79 11.92
C LYS A 207 11.53 2.30 11.60
N LYS A 208 12.66 1.84 11.04
CA LYS A 208 12.93 0.42 10.80
C LYS A 208 13.25 -0.27 12.12
N ALA A 209 12.68 -1.45 12.31
CA ALA A 209 12.86 -2.30 13.48
C ALA A 209 13.26 -3.70 12.99
N VAL A 210 14.49 -4.13 13.28
CA VAL A 210 15.01 -5.41 12.81
C VAL A 210 14.96 -6.43 13.94
N LYS A 211 14.10 -7.44 13.80
CA LYS A 211 14.05 -8.57 14.73
C LYS A 211 14.97 -9.69 14.25
N VAL A 212 15.87 -10.13 15.12
CA VAL A 212 16.74 -11.29 14.93
C VAL A 212 16.28 -12.47 15.79
N ARG A 213 16.82 -13.67 15.51
CA ARG A 213 16.53 -14.89 16.28
C ARG A 213 17.10 -14.83 17.70
#